data_AF-G0T321-F1
#
_entry.id   AF-G0T321-F1
#
_cell.length_a   1.000
_cell.length_b   1.000
_cell.length_c   1.000
_cell.angle_alpha   90.00
_cell.angle_beta   90.00
_cell.angle_gamma   90.00
#
_symmetry.space_group_name_H-M   'P 1'
#
loop_
_entity.id
_entity.type
_entity.pdbx_description
1 polymer ?
#
loop_
_entity_poly.entity_id
_entity_poly.type
_entity_poly.pdbx_seq_one_letter_code
_entity_poly.pdbx_strand_id
1 'polypeptide(L)'
;MFKISIILPTYNVEQYIARAIESCINQTFKNIEIIVVDDCGSDESIDIAKEYAKKDERIKIIHNEENLGLLRARYEGVKAAGGGDILCF
;
A
#
# COMPACT_ATOMS: atom_id res chain seq x y z
N MET A 1 -21.56 2.79 4.88
CA MET A 1 -20.51 3.54 5.60
C MET A 1 -19.34 3.65 4.66
N PHE A 2 -18.76 4.85 4.47
CA PHE A 2 -17.70 5.05 3.48
C PHE A 2 -16.46 4.21 3.79
N LYS A 3 -15.77 3.73 2.76
CA LYS A 3 -14.48 3.03 2.87
C LYS A 3 -13.38 3.86 2.20
N ILE A 4 -12.23 4.01 2.87
CA ILE A 4 -11.06 4.70 2.32
C ILE A 4 -10.03 3.67 1.85
N SER A 5 -9.56 3.81 0.62
CA SER A 5 -8.43 3.02 0.10
C SER A 5 -7.18 3.89 0.12
N ILE A 6 -6.22 3.52 0.97
CA ILE A 6 -4.91 4.19 1.07
C ILE A 6 -3.94 3.44 0.16
N ILE A 7 -3.40 4.12 -0.84
CA ILE A 7 -2.50 3.54 -1.85
C ILE A 7 -1.08 3.98 -1.52
N LEU A 8 -0.18 3.02 -1.34
CA LEU A 8 1.24 3.22 -1.01
C LEU A 8 2.13 2.68 -2.13
N PRO A 9 2.43 3.48 -3.17
CA PRO A 9 3.43 3.12 -4.17
C PRO A 9 4.80 2.97 -3.50
N THR A 10 5.47 1.85 -3.75
CA THR A 10 6.66 1.42 -3.01
C THR A 10 7.76 1.04 -3.99
N TYR A 11 8.86 1.79 -3.95
CA TYR A 11 10.09 1.54 -4.71
C TYR A 11 11.29 2.04 -3.92
N ASN A 12 12.11 1.14 -3.39
CA ASN A 12 13.34 1.45 -2.67
C ASN A 12 13.16 2.43 -1.47
N VAL A 13 12.24 2.12 -0.55
CA VAL A 13 11.87 2.95 0.61
C VAL A 13 11.88 2.16 1.94
N GLU A 14 12.76 1.18 2.09
CA GLU A 14 12.84 0.29 3.27
C GLU A 14 12.93 1.07 4.59
N GLN A 15 13.58 2.24 4.57
CA GLN A 15 13.74 3.12 5.73
C GLN A 15 12.43 3.78 6.20
N TYR A 16 11.41 3.81 5.35
CA TYR A 16 10.18 4.60 5.59
C TYR A 16 8.90 3.76 5.59
N ILE A 17 8.89 2.64 4.88
CA ILE A 17 7.67 1.85 4.63
C ILE A 17 7.01 1.37 5.93
N ALA A 18 7.80 0.92 6.92
CA ALA A 18 7.29 0.48 8.22
C ALA A 18 6.50 1.60 8.93
N ARG A 19 7.09 2.80 9.00
CA ARG A 19 6.45 3.97 9.63
C ARG A 19 5.18 4.40 8.89
N ALA A 20 5.18 4.34 7.55
CA ALA A 20 4.02 4.68 6.73
C ALA A 20 2.86 3.71 6.98
N ILE A 21 3.14 2.40 6.98
CA ILE A 21 2.14 1.36 7.26
C ILE A 21 1.61 1.49 8.69
N GLU A 22 2.47 1.66 9.70
CA GLU A 22 2.04 1.86 11.09
C GLU A 22 1.15 3.08 11.26
N SER A 23 1.46 4.18 10.57
CA SER A 23 0.61 5.38 10.58
C SER A 23 -0.78 5.07 10.03
N CYS A 24 -0.88 4.28 8.96
CA CYS A 24 -2.15 3.87 8.36
C CYS A 24 -2.94 2.93 9.29
N ILE A 25 -2.29 1.92 9.88
CA ILE A 25 -2.91 0.96 10.81
C ILE A 25 -3.55 1.69 12.01
N ASN A 26 -2.85 2.70 12.53
CA ASN A 26 -3.20 3.42 13.74
C ASN A 26 -4.18 4.59 13.54
N GLN A 27 -4.71 4.79 12.32
CA GLN A 27 -5.73 5.81 12.06
C GLN A 27 -6.96 5.64 12.97
N THR A 28 -7.57 6.74 13.39
CA THR A 28 -8.81 6.71 14.21
C THR A 28 -10.00 6.20 13.41
N PHE A 29 -10.05 6.47 12.11
CA PHE A 29 -11.01 5.89 11.17
C PHE A 29 -10.57 4.48 10.77
N LYS A 30 -11.40 3.46 11.05
CA LYS A 30 -11.00 2.05 10.93
C LYS A 30 -11.44 1.35 9.64
N ASN A 31 -12.46 1.87 8.95
CA ASN A 31 -12.98 1.27 7.71
C ASN A 31 -12.09 1.64 6.50
N ILE A 32 -10.86 1.15 6.54
CA ILE A 32 -9.83 1.42 5.54
C ILE A 32 -9.31 0.12 4.93
N GLU A 33 -8.80 0.20 3.71
CA GLU A 33 -7.86 -0.78 3.16
C GLU A 33 -6.55 -0.08 2.81
N ILE A 34 -5.45 -0.81 2.94
CA ILE A 34 -4.09 -0.32 2.68
C ILE A 34 -3.55 -1.13 1.53
N ILE A 35 -3.21 -0.48 0.42
CA ILE A 35 -2.78 -1.11 -0.81
C ILE A 35 -1.33 -0.72 -1.04
N VAL A 36 -0.41 -1.62 -0.71
CA VAL A 36 1.01 -1.48 -1.01
C VAL A 36 1.23 -1.93 -2.44
N VAL A 37 1.77 -1.05 -3.28
CA VAL A 37 2.10 -1.34 -4.68
C VAL A 37 3.61 -1.53 -4.79
N ASP A 38 4.04 -2.76 -4.99
CA ASP A 38 5.43 -3.09 -5.31
C ASP A 38 5.73 -2.74 -6.76
N ASP A 39 6.56 -1.72 -6.97
CA ASP A 39 6.99 -1.26 -8.29
C ASP A 39 8.40 -1.79 -8.66
N CYS A 40 8.66 -3.05 -8.28
CA CYS A 40 9.89 -3.79 -8.52
C CYS A 40 11.14 -3.12 -7.94
N GLY A 41 11.07 -2.77 -6.65
CA GLY A 41 12.24 -2.37 -5.88
C GLY A 41 13.25 -3.51 -5.71
N SER A 42 14.46 -3.15 -5.28
CA SER A 42 15.56 -4.10 -5.01
C SER A 42 15.99 -4.14 -3.54
N ASP A 43 15.26 -3.45 -2.66
CA ASP A 43 15.53 -3.34 -1.23
C ASP A 43 14.53 -4.17 -0.41
N GLU A 44 14.57 -4.07 0.93
CA GLU A 44 13.71 -4.88 1.80
C GLU A 44 12.27 -4.32 1.96
N SER A 45 11.88 -3.28 1.21
CA SER A 45 10.61 -2.57 1.42
C SER A 45 9.39 -3.49 1.46
N ILE A 46 9.35 -4.46 0.55
CA ILE A 46 8.20 -5.34 0.36
C ILE A 46 8.21 -6.49 1.35
N ASP A 47 9.38 -6.97 1.76
CA ASP A 47 9.48 -7.98 2.80
C ASP A 47 9.04 -7.39 4.15
N ILE A 48 9.40 -6.13 4.43
CA ILE A 48 8.85 -5.38 5.56
C ILE A 48 7.33 -5.29 5.45
N ALA A 49 6.77 -4.89 4.29
CA ALA A 49 5.32 -4.79 4.10
C ALA A 49 4.59 -6.14 4.28
N LYS A 50 5.18 -7.25 3.83
CA LYS A 50 4.65 -8.61 4.03
C LYS A 50 4.55 -8.97 5.52
N GLU A 51 5.53 -8.57 6.34
CA GLU A 51 5.47 -8.80 7.79
C GLU A 51 4.31 -8.05 8.47
N TYR A 52 3.95 -6.87 7.98
CA TYR A 52 2.74 -6.18 8.44
C TYR A 52 1.47 -6.82 7.90
N ALA A 53 1.43 -7.24 6.64
CA ALA A 53 0.26 -7.90 6.04
C ALA A 53 -0.10 -9.23 6.72
N LYS A 54 0.87 -9.94 7.31
CA LYS A 54 0.63 -11.11 8.17
C LYS A 54 -0.12 -10.76 9.46
N LYS A 55 -0.05 -9.52 9.92
CA LYS A 55 -0.57 -9.04 11.22
C LYS A 55 -1.85 -8.22 11.08
N ASP A 56 -2.09 -7.60 9.92
CA ASP A 56 -3.26 -6.77 9.66
C ASP A 56 -3.89 -7.11 8.29
N GLU A 57 -5.08 -7.71 8.33
CA GLU A 57 -5.82 -8.18 7.14
C GLU A 57 -6.27 -7.06 6.19
N ARG A 58 -6.20 -5.80 6.62
CA ARG A 58 -6.55 -4.64 5.78
C ARG A 58 -5.47 -4.33 4.75
N ILE A 59 -4.27 -4.92 4.89
CA ILE A 59 -3.14 -4.69 3.99
C ILE A 59 -3.18 -5.68 2.83
N LYS A 60 -3.17 -5.13 1.62
CA LYS A 60 -3.04 -5.87 0.37
C LYS A 60 -1.76 -5.43 -0.32
N ILE A 61 -1.02 -6.38 -0.83
CA ILE A 61 0.19 -6.12 -1.62
C ILE A 61 -0.12 -6.53 -3.06
N ILE A 62 0.08 -5.61 -4.00
CA ILE A 62 0.05 -5.89 -5.43
C ILE A 62 1.45 -5.69 -6.00
N HIS A 63 1.77 -6.44 -7.06
CA HIS A 63 3.10 -6.46 -7.67
C HIS A 63 3.00 -6.09 -9.14
N ASN A 64 3.78 -5.10 -9.55
CA ASN A 64 4.01 -4.80 -10.96
C ASN A 64 5.05 -5.78 -11.51
N GLU A 65 5.02 -6.06 -12.81
CA GLU A 65 5.99 -6.98 -13.44
C GLU A 65 7.37 -6.32 -13.68
N GLU A 66 7.38 -4.99 -13.76
CA GLU A 66 8.56 -4.16 -13.91
C GLU A 66 8.34 -2.82 -13.18
N ASN A 67 9.39 -2.00 -13.05
CA ASN A 67 9.25 -0.65 -12.53
C ASN A 67 8.50 0.22 -13.54
N LEU A 68 7.27 0.61 -13.20
CA LEU A 68 6.39 1.43 -14.04
C LEU A 68 6.41 2.92 -13.66
N GLY A 69 7.10 3.26 -12.58
CA GLY A 69 7.18 4.60 -12.03
C GLY A 69 5.91 5.01 -11.27
N LEU A 70 6.05 6.08 -10.49
CA LEU A 70 5.05 6.52 -9.50
C LEU A 70 3.62 6.66 -10.04
N LEU A 71 3.45 7.29 -11.22
CA LEU A 71 2.12 7.54 -11.76
C LEU A 71 1.40 6.24 -12.11
N ARG A 72 2.13 5.28 -12.69
CA ARG A 72 1.56 4.01 -13.08
C ARG A 72 1.37 3.09 -11.88
N ALA A 73 2.30 3.08 -10.92
CA ALA A 73 2.14 2.37 -9.66
C ALA A 73 0.87 2.85 -8.90
N ARG A 74 0.62 4.16 -8.85
CA ARG A 74 -0.64 4.69 -8.30
C ARG A 74 -1.86 4.18 -9.05
N TYR A 75 -1.81 4.20 -10.38
CA TYR A 75 -2.91 3.73 -11.22
C TYR A 75 -3.23 2.24 -10.98
N GLU A 76 -2.21 1.37 -10.86
CA GLU A 76 -2.42 -0.04 -10.53
C GLU A 76 -3.00 -0.19 -9.11
N GLY A 77 -2.57 0.64 -8.15
CA GLY A 77 -3.17 0.71 -6.82
C GLY A 77 -4.65 1.09 -6.83
N VAL A 78 -5.04 2.05 -7.69
CA VAL A 78 -6.45 2.44 -7.88
C VAL A 78 -7.27 1.28 -8.46
N LYS A 79 -6.74 0.54 -9.43
CA LYS A 79 -7.42 -0.64 -9.99
C LYS A 79 -7.63 -1.74 -8.97
N ALA A 80 -6.70 -1.90 -8.03
CA ALA A 80 -6.80 -2.87 -6.95
C ALA A 80 -7.70 -2.42 -5.79
N ALA A 81 -8.05 -1.13 -5.71
CA ALA A 81 -8.97 -0.62 -4.71
C ALA A 81 -10.34 -1.27 -4.90
N GLY A 82 -10.81 -1.98 -3.87
CA GLY A 82 -12.00 -2.82 -3.93
C GLY A 82 -13.30 -2.04 -3.76
N GLY A 83 -13.44 -0.92 -4.47
CA GLY A 83 -14.62 -0.06 -4.38
C GLY A 83 -14.66 0.84 -3.15
N GLY A 84 -13.50 1.31 -2.67
CA GLY A 84 -13.45 2.41 -1.70
C GLY A 84 -14.10 3.66 -2.28
N ASP A 85 -14.92 4.34 -1.48
CA ASP A 85 -15.60 5.58 -1.88
C ASP A 85 -14.62 6.76 -1.98
N ILE A 86 -13.46 6.64 -1.33
CA ILE A 86 -12.42 7.68 -1.24
C ILE A 86 -11.05 7.04 -1.44
N LEU A 87 -10.22 7.70 -2.25
CA LEU A 87 -8.82 7.34 -2.48
C LEU A 87 -7.88 8.30 -1.73
N CYS A 88 -6.85 7.74 -1.11
CA CYS A 88 -5.76 8.47 -0.44
C CYS A 88 -4.42 7.94 -0.97
N PHE A 89 -3.41 8.80 -1.09
CA PHE A 89 -2.08 8.49 -1.65
C PHE A 89 -0.96 9.02 -0.75
#